data_AF-A0A3A1R7K5-F1
#
_entry.id   AF-A0A3A1R7K5-F1
#
_cell.length_a   1.000
_cell.length_b   1.000
_cell.length_c   1.000
_cell.angle_alpha   90.00
_cell.angle_beta   90.00
_cell.angle_gamma   90.00
#
_symmetry.space_group_name_H-M   'P 1'
#
loop_
_entity.id
_entity.type
_entity.pdbx_description
1 polymer ?
#
loop_
_entity_poly.entity_id
_entity_poly.type
_entity_poly.pdbx_seq_one_letter_code
_entity_poly.pdbx_strand_id
1 'polypeptide(L)'
;MKEKLKAFGPLLLVILALFAALYFQQLSTMTKLPNEDWSRSIAFDYEGKEMPITFQRENELYLTNVDKVRKVVFGEDLTVEDSDEINMDIPRGYSFWTDGENFVTLSKGNLTLTRDGESEVIDDEVTGIATEEDRVVYWKDGTVYTYDLNSKETQEIHTFTNEIVDIVFGSGGSYMIVHQKDDANAEVYLAEADDTLMAKPVLTVKNSRYDQLGSLVFELKDDELTVVYGRQMRTGGSLSFSMFRAAGTVNELGSKPLEVKKLEFINEENNSRLESPDYASLFSMDGKLQLVFTAEGQRIGDNSDMRLYTGVLDTGDQVAARPVNTNNDVAQNPMKINEGSLLWISFDGDYYKLYGASQDDQVKAESVKLSAEDWKVSAYNSFLMLFSSMVTLLTSFYWYLPSLTLLILLYILKPNIFEKDDINWVEYASILIFILMPFTYMNQAMNPYFYEMAPFYYTFKYSGTVLLIIISILSAVIWKIGRHPDWGTFAGVFYYMLVYMLFYIFSVGPYIFNLF
;
A
#
# COMPACT_ATOMS: atom_id res chain seq x y z
N MET A 1 -13.10 -6.65 49.41
CA MET A 1 -13.54 -6.19 48.07
C MET A 1 -13.40 -4.66 47.93
N LYS A 2 -13.90 -3.85 48.89
CA LYS A 2 -13.72 -2.37 48.90
C LYS A 2 -12.25 -1.90 48.90
N GLU A 3 -11.37 -2.53 49.66
CA GLU A 3 -9.93 -2.16 49.70
C GLU A 3 -9.18 -2.48 48.41
N LYS A 4 -9.46 -3.64 47.79
CA LYS A 4 -8.94 -3.99 46.47
C LYS A 4 -9.43 -3.03 45.38
N LEU A 5 -10.70 -2.61 45.45
CA LEU A 5 -11.28 -1.62 44.55
C LEU A 5 -10.68 -0.21 44.78
N LYS A 6 -10.32 0.14 46.01
CA LYS A 6 -9.65 1.41 46.33
C LYS A 6 -8.21 1.45 45.78
N ALA A 7 -7.49 0.34 45.88
CA ALA A 7 -6.14 0.23 45.32
C ALA A 7 -6.16 0.20 43.79
N PHE A 8 -6.90 -0.73 43.17
CA PHE A 8 -6.82 -0.96 41.72
C PHE A 8 -7.89 -0.26 40.89
N GLY A 9 -8.99 0.21 41.50
CA GLY A 9 -10.10 0.84 40.78
C GLY A 9 -9.68 2.12 40.03
N PRO A 10 -9.01 3.10 40.67
CA PRO A 10 -8.52 4.29 39.99
C PRO A 10 -7.57 3.95 38.84
N LEU A 11 -6.68 2.98 39.05
CA LEU A 11 -5.74 2.50 38.03
C LEU A 11 -6.49 1.89 36.82
N LEU A 12 -7.43 0.99 37.06
CA LEU A 12 -8.25 0.36 36.02
C LEU A 12 -9.05 1.38 35.22
N LEU A 13 -9.64 2.37 35.90
CA LEU A 13 -10.38 3.45 35.24
C LEU A 13 -9.50 4.25 34.27
N VAL A 14 -8.28 4.57 34.69
CA VAL A 14 -7.36 5.35 33.86
C VAL A 14 -6.81 4.51 32.71
N ILE A 15 -6.51 3.22 32.93
CA ILE A 15 -6.12 2.30 31.84
C ILE A 15 -7.23 2.18 30.80
N LEU A 16 -8.49 2.02 31.23
CA LEU A 16 -9.64 1.99 30.33
C LEU A 16 -9.78 3.30 29.54
N ALA A 17 -9.55 4.44 30.19
CA ALA A 17 -9.58 5.74 29.52
C ALA A 17 -8.46 5.89 28.48
N LEU A 18 -7.23 5.44 28.79
CA LEU A 18 -6.11 5.46 27.85
C LEU A 18 -6.33 4.51 26.68
N PHE A 19 -6.86 3.32 26.94
CA PHE A 19 -7.23 2.37 25.88
C PHE A 19 -8.34 2.93 24.99
N ALA A 20 -9.38 3.52 25.58
CA ALA A 20 -10.43 4.19 24.82
C ALA A 20 -9.86 5.35 23.98
N ALA A 21 -8.94 6.15 24.53
CA ALA A 21 -8.29 7.21 23.78
C ALA A 21 -7.48 6.68 22.58
N LEU A 22 -6.70 5.60 22.77
CA LEU A 22 -5.99 4.92 21.70
C LEU A 22 -6.97 4.39 20.63
N TYR A 23 -8.07 3.76 21.07
CA TYR A 23 -9.11 3.26 20.20
C TYR A 23 -9.77 4.36 19.36
N PHE A 24 -10.17 5.46 19.98
CA PHE A 24 -10.77 6.58 19.27
C PHE A 24 -9.77 7.30 18.37
N GLN A 25 -8.48 7.31 18.72
CA GLN A 25 -7.44 7.79 17.82
C GLN A 25 -7.35 6.90 16.58
N GLN A 26 -7.31 5.57 16.75
CA GLN A 26 -7.30 4.62 15.64
C GLN A 26 -8.58 4.66 14.81
N LEU A 27 -9.71 5.05 15.41
CA LEU A 27 -10.96 5.27 14.69
C LEU A 27 -10.90 6.57 13.88
N SER A 28 -10.33 7.62 14.45
CA SER A 28 -10.14 8.90 13.76
C SER A 28 -9.13 8.82 12.61
N THR A 29 -8.16 7.91 12.66
CA THR A 29 -7.26 7.68 11.51
C THR A 29 -7.98 7.00 10.35
N MET A 30 -8.97 6.14 10.62
CA MET A 30 -9.78 5.54 9.56
C MET A 30 -10.60 6.58 8.80
N THR A 31 -11.03 7.67 9.44
CA THR A 31 -11.79 8.73 8.75
C THR A 31 -10.94 9.68 7.92
N LYS A 32 -9.62 9.49 7.85
CA LYS A 32 -8.75 10.38 7.06
C LYS A 32 -8.79 9.99 5.60
N LEU A 33 -8.88 11.01 4.74
CA LEU A 33 -8.64 10.85 3.32
C LEU A 33 -7.14 10.56 3.08
N PRO A 34 -6.78 9.88 1.98
CA PRO A 34 -5.39 9.66 1.61
C PRO A 34 -4.70 10.97 1.25
N ASN A 35 -5.42 11.90 0.59
CA ASN A 35 -5.06 13.30 0.38
C ASN A 35 -6.33 14.14 0.15
N GLU A 36 -6.22 15.43 -0.17
CA GLU A 36 -7.38 16.32 -0.37
C GLU A 36 -8.18 16.03 -1.65
N ASP A 37 -7.55 15.43 -2.65
CA ASP A 37 -8.09 15.21 -3.98
C ASP A 37 -8.87 13.89 -4.09
N TRP A 38 -8.58 12.89 -3.25
CA TRP A 38 -9.11 11.53 -3.38
C TRP A 38 -9.95 11.06 -2.20
N SER A 39 -10.96 10.23 -2.46
CA SER A 39 -11.75 9.52 -1.44
C SER A 39 -10.92 8.46 -0.72
N ARG A 40 -11.44 7.92 0.41
CA ARG A 40 -10.89 6.68 0.97
C ARG A 40 -11.06 5.52 -0.01
N SER A 41 -10.27 4.45 0.17
CA SER A 41 -10.46 3.19 -0.54
C SER A 41 -11.85 2.64 -0.25
N ILE A 42 -12.63 2.40 -1.31
CA ILE A 42 -13.94 1.77 -1.28
C ILE A 42 -13.76 0.32 -1.71
N ALA A 43 -14.10 -0.63 -0.84
CA ALA A 43 -14.08 -2.04 -1.16
C ALA A 43 -15.33 -2.41 -1.96
N PHE A 44 -15.15 -3.15 -3.06
CA PHE A 44 -16.24 -3.74 -3.82
C PHE A 44 -16.42 -5.21 -3.46
N ASP A 45 -17.62 -5.74 -3.72
CA ASP A 45 -17.88 -7.18 -3.60
C ASP A 45 -17.12 -7.90 -4.72
N TYR A 46 -15.88 -8.27 -4.44
CA TYR A 46 -15.07 -9.17 -5.24
C TYR A 46 -14.00 -9.79 -4.35
N GLU A 47 -13.95 -11.11 -4.30
CA GLU A 47 -12.88 -11.88 -3.65
C GLU A 47 -12.43 -13.01 -4.57
N GLY A 48 -11.17 -12.98 -4.97
CA GLY A 48 -10.52 -14.01 -5.78
C GLY A 48 -9.34 -14.63 -5.03
N LYS A 49 -9.16 -15.95 -5.09
CA LYS A 49 -7.95 -16.60 -4.53
C LYS A 49 -6.70 -16.38 -5.38
N GLU A 50 -6.90 -15.90 -6.60
CA GLU A 50 -5.88 -15.73 -7.60
C GLU A 50 -6.04 -14.35 -8.21
N MET A 51 -4.93 -13.81 -8.70
CA MET A 51 -4.93 -12.50 -9.34
C MET A 51 -5.86 -12.54 -10.56
N PRO A 52 -6.94 -11.74 -10.58
CA PRO A 52 -7.84 -11.72 -11.71
C PRO A 52 -7.11 -11.18 -12.94
N ILE A 53 -7.44 -11.76 -14.08
CA ILE A 53 -7.25 -11.09 -15.36
C ILE A 53 -8.44 -10.13 -15.51
N THR A 54 -8.15 -8.90 -15.89
CA THR A 54 -9.12 -7.82 -16.00
C THR A 54 -9.33 -7.47 -17.47
N PHE A 55 -10.59 -7.30 -17.88
CA PHE A 55 -10.93 -6.65 -19.15
C PHE A 55 -11.91 -5.52 -18.86
N GLN A 56 -11.64 -4.34 -19.41
CA GLN A 56 -12.49 -3.18 -19.22
C GLN A 56 -13.06 -2.75 -20.57
N ARG A 57 -14.35 -2.42 -20.56
CA ARG A 57 -15.09 -1.89 -21.69
C ARG A 57 -15.99 -0.77 -21.22
N GLU A 58 -15.75 0.46 -21.69
CA GLU A 58 -16.44 1.64 -21.18
C GLU A 58 -16.46 1.68 -19.62
N ASN A 59 -17.65 1.58 -19.02
CA ASN A 59 -17.90 1.53 -17.57
C ASN A 59 -18.09 0.11 -17.01
N GLU A 60 -17.87 -0.92 -17.83
CA GLU A 60 -17.97 -2.33 -17.46
C GLU A 60 -16.58 -2.90 -17.16
N LEU A 61 -16.47 -3.60 -16.03
CA LEU A 61 -15.28 -4.34 -15.63
C LEU A 61 -15.58 -5.83 -15.55
N TYR A 62 -14.77 -6.63 -16.24
CA TYR A 62 -14.82 -8.08 -16.24
C TYR A 62 -13.62 -8.63 -15.47
N LEU A 63 -13.89 -9.41 -14.42
CA LEU A 63 -12.90 -9.97 -13.51
C LEU A 63 -12.99 -11.50 -13.53
N THR A 64 -11.87 -12.16 -13.83
CA THR A 64 -11.84 -13.63 -13.76
C THR A 64 -11.89 -14.12 -12.31
N ASN A 65 -12.72 -15.12 -12.06
CA ASN A 65 -12.77 -15.92 -10.84
C ASN A 65 -12.81 -17.40 -11.24
N VAL A 66 -12.56 -18.33 -10.34
CA VAL A 66 -12.50 -19.76 -10.68
C VAL A 66 -13.79 -20.20 -11.40
N ASP A 67 -13.64 -20.66 -12.65
CA ASP A 67 -14.70 -21.09 -13.57
C ASP A 67 -15.77 -20.03 -13.93
N LYS A 68 -15.51 -18.75 -13.64
CA LYS A 68 -16.48 -17.66 -13.84
C LYS A 68 -15.82 -16.34 -14.20
N VAL A 69 -16.58 -15.47 -14.86
CA VAL A 69 -16.22 -14.05 -15.03
C VAL A 69 -17.27 -13.20 -14.32
N ARG A 70 -16.85 -12.37 -13.37
CA ARG A 70 -17.73 -11.39 -12.74
C ARG A 70 -17.73 -10.11 -13.57
N LYS A 71 -18.91 -9.70 -14.02
CA LYS A 71 -19.16 -8.40 -14.64
C LYS A 71 -19.62 -7.42 -13.57
N VAL A 72 -19.05 -6.22 -13.57
CA VAL A 72 -19.46 -5.12 -12.70
C VAL A 72 -19.61 -3.87 -13.56
N VAL A 73 -20.78 -3.22 -13.50
CA VAL A 73 -21.06 -1.97 -14.20
C VAL A 73 -21.02 -0.83 -13.19
N PHE A 74 -20.15 0.15 -13.43
CA PHE A 74 -19.94 1.28 -12.55
C PHE A 74 -20.66 2.53 -13.07
N GLY A 75 -21.34 3.25 -12.16
CA GLY A 75 -21.84 4.60 -12.39
C GLY A 75 -20.75 5.66 -12.20
N GLU A 76 -21.09 6.93 -12.45
CA GLU A 76 -20.15 8.07 -12.34
C GLU A 76 -19.55 8.20 -10.92
N ASP A 77 -20.34 7.90 -9.88
CA ASP A 77 -19.97 8.04 -8.46
C ASP A 77 -19.34 6.76 -7.86
N LEU A 78 -18.72 5.89 -8.66
CA LEU A 78 -18.26 4.56 -8.23
C LEU A 78 -19.37 3.67 -7.62
N THR A 79 -20.63 3.96 -7.93
CA THR A 79 -21.75 3.11 -7.53
C THR A 79 -21.83 1.89 -8.43
N VAL A 80 -22.12 0.72 -7.86
CA VAL A 80 -22.35 -0.49 -8.65
C VAL A 80 -23.80 -0.45 -9.12
N GLU A 81 -24.00 -0.23 -10.42
CA GLU A 81 -25.32 -0.17 -11.04
C GLU A 81 -25.85 -1.57 -11.36
N ASP A 82 -24.95 -2.46 -11.78
CA ASP A 82 -25.27 -3.84 -12.13
C ASP A 82 -24.08 -4.76 -11.84
N SER A 83 -24.36 -6.03 -11.51
CA SER A 83 -23.33 -7.04 -11.34
C SER A 83 -23.86 -8.44 -11.63
N ASP A 84 -23.15 -9.14 -12.51
CA ASP A 84 -23.52 -10.46 -12.99
C ASP A 84 -22.32 -11.43 -12.92
N GLU A 85 -22.63 -12.73 -12.82
CA GLU A 85 -21.63 -13.80 -12.95
C GLU A 85 -21.90 -14.60 -14.23
N ILE A 86 -20.91 -14.62 -15.11
CA ILE A 86 -20.94 -15.37 -16.37
C ILE A 86 -20.16 -16.66 -16.15
N ASN A 87 -20.77 -17.82 -16.42
CA ASN A 87 -20.08 -19.10 -16.34
C ASN A 87 -19.14 -19.26 -17.55
N MET A 88 -17.88 -18.87 -17.37
CA MET A 88 -16.83 -18.94 -18.38
C MET A 88 -15.50 -19.18 -17.68
N ASP A 89 -14.77 -20.21 -18.11
CA ASP A 89 -13.41 -20.48 -17.64
C ASP A 89 -12.43 -19.74 -18.54
N ILE A 90 -11.76 -18.72 -17.99
CA ILE A 90 -10.72 -17.96 -18.69
C ILE A 90 -9.36 -18.56 -18.31
N PRO A 91 -8.60 -19.08 -19.30
CA PRO A 91 -7.26 -19.59 -19.07
C PRO A 91 -6.37 -18.54 -18.41
N ARG A 92 -5.54 -18.99 -17.47
CA ARG A 92 -4.63 -18.10 -16.73
C ARG A 92 -3.47 -17.65 -17.60
N GLY A 93 -2.98 -16.44 -17.32
CA GLY A 93 -1.72 -15.92 -17.82
C GLY A 93 -1.78 -15.12 -19.12
N TYR A 94 -2.97 -15.00 -19.74
CA TYR A 94 -3.16 -14.23 -20.97
C TYR A 94 -4.35 -13.29 -20.84
N SER A 95 -4.31 -12.15 -21.53
CA SER A 95 -5.45 -11.26 -21.68
C SER A 95 -6.61 -11.97 -22.39
N PHE A 96 -7.83 -11.47 -22.17
CA PHE A 96 -9.03 -11.95 -22.86
C PHE A 96 -9.86 -10.76 -23.29
N TRP A 97 -10.67 -10.95 -24.33
CA TRP A 97 -11.62 -9.95 -24.80
C TRP A 97 -13.05 -10.46 -24.58
N THR A 98 -13.98 -9.57 -24.27
CA THR A 98 -15.41 -9.92 -24.21
C THR A 98 -16.34 -8.74 -24.44
N ASP A 99 -17.52 -9.02 -25.00
CA ASP A 99 -18.67 -8.11 -25.02
C ASP A 99 -19.79 -8.52 -24.03
N GLY A 100 -19.51 -9.50 -23.16
CA GLY A 100 -20.46 -10.13 -22.24
C GLY A 100 -21.16 -11.37 -22.80
N GLU A 101 -21.24 -11.53 -24.13
CA GLU A 101 -21.81 -12.72 -24.79
C GLU A 101 -20.75 -13.60 -25.45
N ASN A 102 -19.76 -12.96 -26.05
CA ASN A 102 -18.64 -13.55 -26.77
C ASN A 102 -17.37 -13.37 -25.96
N PHE A 103 -16.48 -14.37 -26.01
CA PHE A 103 -15.19 -14.36 -25.33
C PHE A 103 -14.09 -14.78 -26.30
N VAL A 104 -13.06 -13.96 -26.48
CA VAL A 104 -11.84 -14.36 -27.18
C VAL A 104 -10.77 -14.67 -26.15
N THR A 105 -10.29 -15.91 -26.17
CA THR A 105 -9.35 -16.44 -25.16
C THR A 105 -8.20 -17.21 -25.81
N LEU A 106 -7.05 -17.26 -25.15
CA LEU A 106 -5.92 -18.07 -25.57
C LEU A 106 -5.70 -19.25 -24.61
N SER A 107 -5.79 -20.48 -25.12
CA SER A 107 -5.54 -21.69 -24.33
C SER A 107 -4.73 -22.72 -25.11
N LYS A 108 -3.60 -23.14 -24.55
CA LYS A 108 -2.73 -24.21 -25.12
C LYS A 108 -2.37 -23.99 -26.59
N GLY A 109 -2.14 -22.73 -26.99
CA GLY A 109 -1.80 -22.35 -28.36
C GLY A 109 -2.99 -22.10 -29.28
N ASN A 110 -4.23 -22.31 -28.82
CA ASN A 110 -5.42 -22.03 -29.63
C ASN A 110 -6.04 -20.71 -29.20
N LEU A 111 -6.19 -19.80 -30.15
CA LEU A 111 -7.01 -18.61 -29.99
C LEU A 111 -8.46 -19.00 -30.33
N THR A 112 -9.37 -18.84 -29.38
CA THR A 112 -10.75 -19.31 -29.53
C THR A 112 -11.76 -18.21 -29.27
N LEU A 113 -12.80 -18.17 -30.10
CA LEU A 113 -14.03 -17.42 -29.87
C LEU A 113 -15.05 -18.36 -29.20
N THR A 114 -15.49 -18.03 -28.00
CA THR A 114 -16.53 -18.78 -27.29
C THR A 114 -17.81 -17.97 -27.18
N ARG A 115 -18.94 -18.58 -27.54
CA ARG A 115 -20.28 -18.01 -27.48
C ARG A 115 -21.27 -19.08 -27.03
N ASP A 116 -22.11 -18.79 -26.06
CA ASP A 116 -23.15 -19.70 -25.56
C ASP A 116 -22.63 -21.11 -25.18
N GLY A 117 -21.36 -21.20 -24.77
CA GLY A 117 -20.67 -22.45 -24.43
C GLY A 117 -20.13 -23.25 -25.64
N GLU A 118 -20.31 -22.77 -26.86
CA GLU A 118 -19.67 -23.30 -28.06
C GLU A 118 -18.39 -22.51 -28.39
N SER A 119 -17.29 -23.20 -28.68
CA SER A 119 -16.01 -22.58 -29.00
C SER A 119 -15.60 -22.87 -30.46
N GLU A 120 -15.22 -21.81 -31.16
CA GLU A 120 -14.63 -21.83 -32.50
C GLU A 120 -13.15 -21.46 -32.41
N VAL A 121 -12.27 -22.21 -33.08
CA VAL A 121 -10.83 -21.88 -33.15
C VAL A 121 -10.64 -20.83 -34.23
N ILE A 122 -10.09 -19.66 -33.86
CA ILE A 122 -9.73 -18.58 -34.77
C ILE A 122 -8.40 -18.89 -35.44
N ASP A 123 -7.39 -19.26 -34.65
CA ASP A 123 -6.04 -19.61 -35.11
C ASP A 123 -5.37 -20.57 -34.12
N ASP A 124 -4.37 -21.30 -34.58
CA ASP A 124 -3.57 -22.23 -33.77
C ASP A 124 -2.09 -21.79 -33.69
N GLU A 125 -1.34 -22.45 -32.81
CA GLU A 125 0.07 -22.13 -32.52
C GLU A 125 0.30 -20.68 -32.06
N VAL A 126 -0.72 -20.04 -31.50
CA VAL A 126 -0.66 -18.67 -30.95
C VAL A 126 0.11 -18.65 -29.64
N THR A 127 1.11 -17.78 -29.55
CA THR A 127 2.01 -17.68 -28.38
C THR A 127 1.65 -16.52 -27.46
N GLY A 128 0.82 -15.57 -27.90
CA GLY A 128 0.28 -14.53 -27.03
C GLY A 128 -0.85 -13.72 -27.66
N ILE A 129 -1.52 -12.94 -26.82
CA ILE A 129 -2.70 -12.14 -27.14
C ILE A 129 -2.67 -10.86 -26.30
N ALA A 130 -3.07 -9.76 -26.93
CA ALA A 130 -3.37 -8.49 -26.29
C ALA A 130 -4.77 -8.05 -26.75
N THR A 131 -5.52 -7.42 -25.85
CA THR A 131 -6.92 -7.08 -26.10
C THR A 131 -7.25 -5.67 -25.62
N GLU A 132 -8.01 -4.94 -26.43
CA GLU A 132 -8.63 -3.65 -26.12
C GLU A 132 -10.11 -3.73 -26.51
N GLU A 133 -10.93 -2.73 -26.15
CA GLU A 133 -12.38 -2.74 -26.33
C GLU A 133 -12.85 -3.15 -27.74
N ASP A 134 -12.22 -2.60 -28.79
CA ASP A 134 -12.62 -2.79 -30.19
C ASP A 134 -11.66 -3.68 -30.99
N ARG A 135 -10.61 -4.23 -30.34
CA ARG A 135 -9.49 -4.86 -31.03
C ARG A 135 -8.89 -6.04 -30.29
N VAL A 136 -8.53 -7.07 -31.05
CA VAL A 136 -7.72 -8.20 -30.59
C VAL A 136 -6.48 -8.30 -31.47
N VAL A 137 -5.31 -8.22 -30.84
CA VAL A 137 -4.02 -8.44 -31.49
C VAL A 137 -3.44 -9.71 -30.91
N TYR A 138 -2.94 -10.60 -31.77
CA TYR A 138 -2.32 -11.84 -31.33
C TYR A 138 -1.06 -12.11 -32.14
N TRP A 139 -0.21 -13.01 -31.66
CA TRP A 139 1.03 -13.34 -32.34
C TRP A 139 1.36 -14.82 -32.24
N LYS A 140 2.08 -15.30 -33.25
CA LYS A 140 2.70 -16.62 -33.29
C LYS A 140 4.15 -16.47 -33.74
N ASP A 141 5.05 -16.98 -32.92
CA ASP A 141 6.48 -16.75 -33.02
C ASP A 141 6.84 -15.25 -33.16
N GLY A 142 7.33 -14.83 -34.33
CA GLY A 142 7.66 -13.45 -34.65
C GLY A 142 6.59 -12.71 -35.46
N THR A 143 5.44 -13.32 -35.75
CA THR A 143 4.43 -12.72 -36.65
C THR A 143 3.24 -12.19 -35.86
N VAL A 144 2.86 -10.94 -36.12
CA VAL A 144 1.78 -10.23 -35.45
C VAL A 144 0.56 -10.15 -36.37
N TYR A 145 -0.61 -10.46 -35.81
CA TYR A 145 -1.89 -10.47 -36.49
C TYR A 145 -2.92 -9.64 -35.73
N THR A 146 -3.85 -9.04 -36.46
CA THR A 146 -5.08 -8.46 -35.91
C THR A 146 -6.25 -9.37 -36.23
N TYR A 147 -7.18 -9.49 -35.28
CA TYR A 147 -8.47 -10.17 -35.46
C TYR A 147 -9.59 -9.14 -35.39
N ASP A 148 -10.32 -9.00 -36.50
CA ASP A 148 -11.49 -8.12 -36.56
C ASP A 148 -12.71 -8.83 -35.99
N LEU A 149 -13.26 -8.28 -34.91
CA LEU A 149 -14.39 -8.85 -34.16
C LEU A 149 -15.70 -8.87 -34.96
N ASN A 150 -15.84 -8.01 -35.97
CA ASN A 150 -17.05 -7.89 -36.80
C ASN A 150 -16.98 -8.80 -38.03
N SER A 151 -15.90 -8.70 -38.81
CA SER A 151 -15.71 -9.48 -40.03
C SER A 151 -15.26 -10.91 -39.74
N LYS A 152 -14.70 -11.16 -38.55
CA LYS A 152 -14.06 -12.40 -38.14
C LYS A 152 -12.87 -12.78 -39.02
N GLU A 153 -12.26 -11.79 -39.68
CA GLU A 153 -11.07 -11.99 -40.51
C GLU A 153 -9.80 -11.70 -39.71
N THR A 154 -8.76 -12.47 -39.99
CA THR A 154 -7.41 -12.27 -39.44
C THR A 154 -6.54 -11.58 -40.48
N GLN A 155 -5.84 -10.51 -40.10
CA GLN A 155 -4.91 -9.81 -40.97
C GLN A 155 -3.49 -9.87 -40.42
N GLU A 156 -2.53 -10.23 -41.26
CA GLU A 156 -1.10 -10.13 -40.90
C GLU A 156 -0.66 -8.67 -40.95
N ILE A 157 -0.03 -8.21 -39.86
CA ILE A 157 0.51 -6.85 -39.74
C ILE A 157 2.00 -6.83 -40.10
N HIS A 158 2.78 -7.69 -39.45
CA HIS A 158 4.22 -7.74 -39.65
C HIS A 158 4.84 -9.05 -39.17
N THR A 159 5.94 -9.44 -39.81
CA THR A 159 6.79 -10.57 -39.39
C THR A 159 8.16 -10.07 -38.94
N PHE A 160 8.45 -10.24 -37.65
CA PHE A 160 9.75 -9.97 -37.03
C PHE A 160 10.65 -11.21 -37.07
N THR A 161 11.96 -11.01 -36.90
CA THR A 161 12.94 -12.11 -37.02
C THR A 161 13.01 -13.04 -35.79
N ASN A 162 12.57 -12.55 -34.63
CA ASN A 162 12.56 -13.32 -33.37
C ASN A 162 11.19 -13.16 -32.72
N GLU A 163 11.01 -13.81 -31.56
CA GLU A 163 9.76 -13.82 -30.82
C GLU A 163 9.28 -12.43 -30.37
N ILE A 164 7.96 -12.28 -30.35
CA ILE A 164 7.28 -11.17 -29.70
C ILE A 164 7.15 -11.50 -28.21
N VAL A 165 7.62 -10.57 -27.38
CA VAL A 165 7.58 -10.66 -25.92
C VAL A 165 6.21 -10.25 -25.41
N ASP A 166 5.69 -9.13 -25.90
CA ASP A 166 4.43 -8.55 -25.45
C ASP A 166 3.88 -7.54 -26.45
N ILE A 167 2.59 -7.24 -26.36
CA ILE A 167 1.93 -6.16 -27.08
C ILE A 167 1.08 -5.37 -26.08
N VAL A 168 1.28 -4.05 -26.05
CA VAL A 168 0.58 -3.16 -25.12
C VAL A 168 -0.22 -2.13 -25.89
N PHE A 169 -1.49 -1.93 -25.53
CA PHE A 169 -2.31 -0.85 -26.07
C PHE A 169 -2.05 0.48 -25.34
N GLY A 170 -2.12 1.57 -26.10
CA GLY A 170 -2.06 2.93 -25.58
C GLY A 170 -3.32 3.70 -25.96
N SER A 171 -3.24 5.02 -25.97
CA SER A 171 -4.38 5.86 -26.34
C SER A 171 -4.75 5.75 -27.82
N GLY A 172 -6.07 5.80 -28.07
CA GLY A 172 -6.64 5.98 -29.42
C GLY A 172 -6.46 4.79 -30.37
N GLY A 173 -6.36 3.56 -29.84
CA GLY A 173 -6.24 2.33 -30.64
C GLY A 173 -4.83 2.06 -31.18
N SER A 174 -3.85 2.88 -30.81
CA SER A 174 -2.43 2.62 -31.08
C SER A 174 -1.88 1.56 -30.12
N TYR A 175 -0.87 0.81 -30.56
CA TYR A 175 -0.25 -0.22 -29.72
C TYR A 175 1.25 -0.33 -29.95
N MET A 176 1.96 -0.82 -28.95
CA MET A 176 3.39 -1.08 -28.99
C MET A 176 3.66 -2.57 -29.05
N ILE A 177 4.56 -2.97 -29.95
CA ILE A 177 5.02 -4.34 -30.10
C ILE A 177 6.41 -4.44 -29.49
N VAL A 178 6.57 -5.29 -28.48
CA VAL A 178 7.85 -5.59 -27.84
C VAL A 178 8.43 -6.84 -28.49
N HIS A 179 9.49 -6.67 -29.27
CA HIS A 179 10.18 -7.72 -30.00
C HIS A 179 11.53 -8.04 -29.34
N GLN A 180 11.85 -9.31 -29.11
CA GLN A 180 13.14 -9.69 -28.55
C GLN A 180 14.24 -9.54 -29.62
N LYS A 181 15.20 -8.64 -29.43
CA LYS A 181 16.28 -8.42 -30.41
C LYS A 181 17.39 -9.47 -30.30
N ASP A 182 17.85 -9.70 -29.07
CA ASP A 182 18.95 -10.60 -28.69
C ASP A 182 18.76 -11.08 -27.25
N ASP A 183 19.67 -11.87 -26.67
CA ASP A 183 19.54 -12.41 -25.30
C ASP A 183 19.47 -11.35 -24.17
N ALA A 184 19.72 -10.07 -24.48
CA ALA A 184 19.84 -8.99 -23.50
C ALA A 184 18.91 -7.79 -23.75
N ASN A 185 18.40 -7.62 -24.97
CA ASN A 185 17.68 -6.42 -25.36
C ASN A 185 16.38 -6.77 -26.12
N ALA A 186 15.34 -5.98 -25.87
CA ALA A 186 14.13 -5.95 -26.66
C ALA A 186 14.00 -4.59 -27.38
N GLU A 187 13.41 -4.61 -28.57
CA GLU A 187 13.06 -3.44 -29.35
C GLU A 187 11.55 -3.20 -29.25
N VAL A 188 11.16 -1.94 -29.08
CA VAL A 188 9.76 -1.54 -29.03
C VAL A 188 9.42 -0.82 -30.33
N TYR A 189 8.42 -1.29 -31.04
CA TYR A 189 7.89 -0.68 -32.25
C TYR A 189 6.51 -0.09 -31.94
N LEU A 190 6.18 1.05 -32.57
CA LEU A 190 4.87 1.68 -32.49
C LEU A 190 4.05 1.32 -33.74
N ALA A 191 2.84 0.83 -33.53
CA ALA A 191 1.82 0.70 -34.57
C ALA A 191 0.72 1.75 -34.33
N GLU A 192 0.34 2.46 -35.37
CA GLU A 192 -0.79 3.38 -35.35
C GLU A 192 -2.12 2.63 -35.39
N ALA A 193 -3.24 3.33 -35.15
CA ALA A 193 -4.57 2.72 -35.08
C ALA A 193 -5.05 2.07 -36.39
N ASP A 194 -4.44 2.42 -37.53
CA ASP A 194 -4.69 1.80 -38.83
C ASP A 194 -3.77 0.60 -39.12
N ASP A 195 -3.08 0.10 -38.09
CA ASP A 195 -2.10 -0.98 -38.13
C ASP A 195 -0.82 -0.66 -38.92
N THR A 196 -0.59 0.62 -39.23
CA THR A 196 0.67 1.05 -39.82
C THR A 196 1.80 0.97 -38.80
N LEU A 197 2.74 0.06 -39.04
CA LEU A 197 3.92 -0.12 -38.21
C LEU A 197 5.03 0.89 -38.58
N MET A 198 5.60 1.55 -37.57
CA MET A 198 6.79 2.37 -37.73
C MET A 198 7.99 1.54 -38.20
N ALA A 199 8.68 2.01 -39.25
CA ALA A 199 9.77 1.27 -39.89
C ALA A 199 11.02 1.06 -39.02
N LYS A 200 11.13 1.75 -37.87
CA LYS A 200 12.25 1.66 -36.93
C LYS A 200 11.71 1.53 -35.51
N PRO A 201 12.46 0.86 -34.61
CA PRO A 201 12.08 0.80 -33.22
C PRO A 201 12.14 2.18 -32.58
N VAL A 202 11.13 2.50 -31.78
CA VAL A 202 11.04 3.77 -31.04
C VAL A 202 11.91 3.75 -29.78
N LEU A 203 12.17 2.56 -29.25
CA LEU A 203 12.96 2.35 -28.04
C LEU A 203 13.70 1.00 -28.10
N THR A 204 14.86 0.93 -27.48
CA THR A 204 15.52 -0.35 -27.16
C THR A 204 15.66 -0.44 -25.65
N VAL A 205 15.07 -1.47 -25.06
CA VAL A 205 15.05 -1.72 -23.62
C VAL A 205 15.86 -2.97 -23.27
N LYS A 206 16.28 -3.05 -22.01
CA LYS A 206 16.88 -4.28 -21.48
C LYS A 206 15.79 -5.29 -21.22
N ASN A 207 15.97 -6.50 -21.74
CA ASN A 207 15.14 -7.65 -21.42
C ASN A 207 16.02 -8.90 -21.43
N SER A 208 16.45 -9.30 -20.25
CA SER A 208 17.36 -10.42 -20.02
C SER A 208 16.97 -11.18 -18.75
N ARG A 209 17.57 -12.35 -18.52
CA ARG A 209 17.27 -13.19 -17.35
C ARG A 209 17.39 -12.50 -15.98
N TYR A 210 18.23 -11.46 -15.86
CA TYR A 210 18.48 -10.76 -14.59
C TYR A 210 18.05 -9.28 -14.59
N ASP A 211 17.53 -8.81 -15.71
CA ASP A 211 17.14 -7.42 -15.95
C ASP A 211 16.00 -7.45 -16.96
N GLN A 212 14.80 -7.66 -16.43
CA GLN A 212 13.59 -7.89 -17.20
C GLN A 212 12.84 -6.59 -17.40
N LEU A 213 12.21 -6.45 -18.56
CA LEU A 213 11.21 -5.41 -18.79
C LEU A 213 10.03 -5.66 -17.84
N GLY A 214 9.66 -4.64 -17.06
CA GLY A 214 8.46 -4.65 -16.22
C GLY A 214 7.29 -4.00 -16.95
N SER A 215 6.38 -3.37 -16.19
CA SER A 215 5.25 -2.60 -16.73
C SER A 215 5.70 -1.68 -17.88
N LEU A 216 5.08 -1.77 -19.05
CA LEU A 216 5.27 -0.86 -20.18
C LEU A 216 3.93 -0.19 -20.46
N VAL A 217 3.88 1.13 -20.47
CA VAL A 217 2.68 1.90 -20.79
C VAL A 217 3.07 3.11 -21.62
N PHE A 218 2.17 3.58 -22.48
CA PHE A 218 2.44 4.75 -23.29
C PHE A 218 1.19 5.56 -23.59
N GLU A 219 1.40 6.83 -23.91
CA GLU A 219 0.39 7.77 -24.36
C GLU A 219 0.87 8.42 -25.66
N LEU A 220 0.01 8.48 -26.67
CA LEU A 220 0.24 9.19 -27.92
C LEU A 220 -0.82 10.28 -28.09
N LYS A 221 -0.41 11.54 -27.96
CA LYS A 221 -1.31 12.69 -28.08
C LYS A 221 -0.67 13.80 -28.90
N ASP A 222 -1.39 14.27 -29.92
CA ASP A 222 -0.98 15.41 -30.76
C ASP A 222 0.48 15.32 -31.28
N ASP A 223 0.89 14.14 -31.78
CA ASP A 223 2.27 13.81 -32.23
C ASP A 223 3.32 13.65 -31.11
N GLU A 224 2.96 13.88 -29.85
CA GLU A 224 3.82 13.63 -28.69
C GLU A 224 3.64 12.20 -28.15
N LEU A 225 4.73 11.43 -28.21
CA LEU A 225 4.81 10.09 -27.64
C LEU A 225 5.48 10.15 -26.27
N THR A 226 4.81 9.63 -25.25
CA THR A 226 5.40 9.39 -23.94
C THR A 226 5.28 7.91 -23.61
N VAL A 227 6.42 7.28 -23.33
CA VAL A 227 6.52 5.88 -22.89
C VAL A 227 7.05 5.86 -21.47
N VAL A 228 6.40 5.12 -20.59
CA VAL A 228 6.90 4.81 -19.24
C VAL A 228 7.08 3.31 -19.15
N TYR A 229 8.26 2.88 -18.72
CA TYR A 229 8.56 1.46 -18.57
C TYR A 229 9.34 1.15 -17.29
N GLY A 230 9.00 0.03 -16.67
CA GLY A 230 9.66 -0.54 -15.52
C GLY A 230 10.83 -1.44 -15.91
N ARG A 231 11.78 -1.59 -15.00
CA ARG A 231 12.83 -2.61 -15.06
C ARG A 231 12.89 -3.33 -13.73
N GLN A 232 12.78 -4.65 -13.79
CA GLN A 232 12.95 -5.55 -12.66
C GLN A 232 14.35 -6.17 -12.73
N MET A 233 15.23 -5.75 -11.82
CA MET A 233 16.60 -6.25 -11.77
C MET A 233 16.81 -7.18 -10.58
N ARG A 234 17.53 -8.29 -10.80
CA ARG A 234 17.91 -9.23 -9.76
C ARG A 234 19.43 -9.25 -9.58
N THR A 235 19.91 -8.68 -8.48
CA THR A 235 21.35 -8.60 -8.16
C THR A 235 21.62 -9.13 -6.76
N GLY A 236 22.53 -10.12 -6.64
CA GLY A 236 22.96 -10.63 -5.33
C GLY A 236 21.85 -11.25 -4.47
N GLY A 237 20.74 -11.69 -5.08
CA GLY A 237 19.56 -12.22 -4.39
C GLY A 237 18.48 -11.17 -4.07
N SER A 238 18.76 -9.88 -4.24
CA SER A 238 17.79 -8.79 -4.09
C SER A 238 17.09 -8.49 -5.41
N LEU A 239 15.81 -8.17 -5.32
CA LEU A 239 15.00 -7.63 -6.42
C LEU A 239 14.99 -6.11 -6.29
N SER A 240 15.09 -5.38 -7.39
CA SER A 240 14.96 -3.91 -7.39
C SER A 240 14.14 -3.48 -8.59
N PHE A 241 13.21 -2.56 -8.36
CA PHE A 241 12.37 -1.98 -9.41
C PHE A 241 12.79 -0.54 -9.69
N SER A 242 12.72 -0.15 -10.94
CA SER A 242 12.97 1.23 -11.37
C SER A 242 12.13 1.55 -12.60
N MET A 243 11.60 2.76 -12.67
CA MET A 243 10.88 3.24 -13.84
C MET A 243 11.70 4.24 -14.64
N PHE A 244 11.46 4.25 -15.94
CA PHE A 244 12.09 5.14 -16.91
C PHE A 244 10.98 5.76 -17.77
N ARG A 245 11.21 7.00 -18.18
CA ARG A 245 10.39 7.72 -19.15
C ARG A 245 11.20 7.91 -20.42
N ALA A 246 10.58 7.64 -21.56
CA ALA A 246 11.09 7.98 -22.88
C ALA A 246 10.05 8.87 -23.57
N ALA A 247 10.42 10.09 -23.97
CA ALA A 247 9.48 11.02 -24.60
C ALA A 247 10.07 11.72 -25.82
N GLY A 248 9.21 12.07 -26.78
CA GLY A 248 9.61 12.73 -28.03
C GLY A 248 8.44 12.84 -29.01
N THR A 249 8.69 13.37 -30.20
CA THR A 249 7.68 13.52 -31.26
C THR A 249 7.78 12.38 -32.27
N VAL A 250 6.63 11.87 -32.74
CA VAL A 250 6.60 10.71 -33.64
C VAL A 250 7.31 11.00 -34.95
N ASN A 251 7.14 12.22 -35.47
CA ASN A 251 7.83 12.69 -36.68
C ASN A 251 9.37 12.70 -36.60
N GLU A 252 9.97 12.77 -35.40
CA GLU A 252 11.42 12.77 -35.23
C GLU A 252 12.02 11.37 -35.00
N LEU A 253 11.18 10.34 -34.76
CA LEU A 253 11.58 8.98 -34.29
C LEU A 253 12.50 8.20 -35.24
N GLY A 254 12.74 8.67 -36.46
CA GLY A 254 13.72 8.08 -37.38
C GLY A 254 15.12 8.71 -37.36
N SER A 255 15.23 9.91 -36.77
CA SER A 255 16.41 10.79 -36.82
C SER A 255 17.03 11.04 -35.46
N LYS A 256 16.23 10.98 -34.38
CA LYS A 256 16.69 11.01 -33.00
C LYS A 256 15.94 9.93 -32.20
N PRO A 257 16.65 9.06 -31.46
CA PRO A 257 15.99 8.14 -30.54
C PRO A 257 15.30 8.91 -29.40
N LEU A 258 14.29 8.30 -28.79
CA LEU A 258 13.62 8.86 -27.62
C LEU A 258 14.62 9.14 -26.50
N GLU A 259 14.49 10.29 -25.84
CA GLU A 259 15.34 10.63 -24.70
C GLU A 259 14.86 9.84 -23.48
N VAL A 260 15.67 8.89 -23.01
CA VAL A 260 15.35 8.05 -21.85
C VAL A 260 15.90 8.68 -20.57
N LYS A 261 15.02 8.90 -19.59
CA LYS A 261 15.36 9.38 -18.25
C LYS A 261 14.83 8.41 -17.20
N LYS A 262 15.64 8.14 -16.17
CA LYS A 262 15.17 7.41 -14.99
C LYS A 262 14.25 8.33 -14.18
N LEU A 263 13.08 7.84 -13.81
CA LEU A 263 12.16 8.60 -12.96
C LEU A 263 12.55 8.48 -11.49
N GLU A 264 12.46 9.60 -10.77
CA GLU A 264 12.54 9.67 -9.32
C GLU A 264 11.20 10.12 -8.74
N PHE A 265 10.69 9.35 -7.79
CA PHE A 265 9.38 9.60 -7.19
C PHE A 265 9.56 10.19 -5.81
N ILE A 266 8.93 11.34 -5.55
CA ILE A 266 9.01 12.04 -4.27
C ILE A 266 7.60 12.13 -3.70
N ASN A 267 7.41 11.65 -2.47
CA ASN A 267 6.15 11.83 -1.75
C ASN A 267 5.99 13.29 -1.35
N GLU A 268 4.94 13.94 -1.84
CA GLU A 268 4.70 15.37 -1.62
C GLU A 268 4.40 15.70 -0.14
N GLU A 269 3.86 14.75 0.64
CA GLU A 269 3.49 14.99 2.04
C GLU A 269 4.71 15.17 2.96
N ASN A 270 5.78 14.42 2.70
CA ASN A 270 6.94 14.34 3.61
C ASN A 270 8.29 14.52 2.91
N ASN A 271 8.29 14.76 1.58
CA ASN A 271 9.46 14.94 0.74
C ASN A 271 10.45 13.76 0.78
N SER A 272 9.95 12.56 1.10
CA SER A 272 10.72 11.31 1.05
C SER A 272 10.74 10.74 -0.36
N ARG A 273 11.81 10.00 -0.69
CA ARG A 273 11.92 9.28 -1.96
C ARG A 273 11.11 7.99 -1.88
N LEU A 274 10.22 7.75 -2.82
CA LEU A 274 9.54 6.46 -2.94
C LEU A 274 10.45 5.42 -3.59
N GLU A 275 10.38 4.19 -3.09
CA GLU A 275 11.23 3.08 -3.52
C GLU A 275 10.42 2.01 -4.26
N SER A 276 11.11 1.17 -5.03
CA SER A 276 10.52 0.03 -5.78
C SER A 276 9.24 0.36 -6.59
N PRO A 277 9.25 1.39 -7.45
CA PRO A 277 8.06 1.75 -8.23
C PRO A 277 7.73 0.66 -9.29
N ASP A 278 6.49 0.18 -9.32
CA ASP A 278 5.97 -0.79 -10.31
C ASP A 278 4.46 -0.60 -10.61
N TYR A 279 3.85 -1.46 -11.45
CA TYR A 279 2.44 -1.44 -11.87
C TYR A 279 2.01 -0.06 -12.39
N ALA A 280 2.79 0.48 -13.32
CA ALA A 280 2.55 1.79 -13.91
C ALA A 280 1.31 1.79 -14.82
N SER A 281 0.54 2.88 -14.78
CA SER A 281 -0.52 3.18 -15.74
C SER A 281 -0.56 4.68 -16.01
N LEU A 282 -0.87 5.04 -17.26
CA LEU A 282 -0.95 6.42 -17.70
C LEU A 282 -2.42 6.78 -17.94
N PHE A 283 -2.84 7.90 -17.39
CA PHE A 283 -4.20 8.41 -17.54
C PHE A 283 -4.17 9.90 -17.81
N SER A 284 -5.02 10.37 -18.72
CA SER A 284 -5.35 11.80 -18.76
C SER A 284 -6.38 12.10 -17.66
N MET A 285 -6.07 13.04 -16.77
CA MET A 285 -6.99 13.57 -15.77
C MET A 285 -6.87 15.10 -15.75
N ASP A 286 -7.99 15.81 -15.84
CA ASP A 286 -8.02 17.29 -15.97
C ASP A 286 -7.15 17.83 -17.13
N GLY A 287 -7.05 17.05 -18.22
CA GLY A 287 -6.24 17.39 -19.39
C GLY A 287 -4.73 17.29 -19.17
N LYS A 288 -4.26 16.79 -18.03
CA LYS A 288 -2.85 16.51 -17.74
C LYS A 288 -2.60 15.01 -17.73
N LEU A 289 -1.43 14.61 -18.24
CA LEU A 289 -0.98 13.22 -18.18
C LEU A 289 -0.53 12.90 -16.75
N GLN A 290 -1.25 12.00 -16.10
CA GLN A 290 -0.92 11.47 -14.79
C GLN A 290 -0.35 10.06 -14.91
N LEU A 291 0.68 9.81 -14.11
CA LEU A 291 1.25 8.49 -13.91
C LEU A 291 0.73 7.97 -12.57
N VAL A 292 -0.03 6.89 -12.64
CA VAL A 292 -0.47 6.12 -11.47
C VAL A 292 0.43 4.90 -11.37
N PHE A 293 0.95 4.64 -10.17
CA PHE A 293 1.90 3.57 -9.95
C PHE A 293 1.86 3.11 -8.50
N THR A 294 2.42 1.94 -8.27
CA THR A 294 2.59 1.40 -6.92
C THR A 294 4.04 1.58 -6.49
N ALA A 295 4.27 1.90 -5.22
CA ALA A 295 5.62 2.01 -4.68
C ALA A 295 5.61 1.70 -3.18
N GLU A 296 6.78 1.32 -2.65
CA GLU A 296 6.98 1.21 -1.22
C GLU A 296 6.90 2.61 -0.59
N GLY A 297 5.86 2.82 0.22
CA GLY A 297 5.63 4.07 0.92
C GLY A 297 6.67 4.29 2.02
N GLN A 298 7.24 5.48 2.10
CA GLN A 298 8.15 5.87 3.18
C GLN A 298 7.42 6.73 4.22
N ARG A 299 6.35 6.21 4.84
CA ARG A 299 5.97 6.67 6.18
C ARG A 299 6.78 5.86 7.17
N ILE A 300 7.37 6.50 8.18
CA ILE A 300 8.18 5.78 9.17
C ILE A 300 7.18 4.90 9.94
N GLY A 301 7.21 3.58 9.69
CA GLY A 301 6.12 2.70 10.14
C GLY A 301 5.61 1.71 9.11
N ASP A 302 5.67 2.09 7.84
CA ASP A 302 5.06 1.36 6.72
C ASP A 302 6.10 0.52 5.97
N ASN A 303 7.08 -0.08 6.65
CA ASN A 303 8.17 -0.83 6.01
C ASN A 303 7.65 -2.15 5.39
N SER A 304 6.89 -2.07 4.30
CA SER A 304 6.60 -3.09 3.27
C SER A 304 5.27 -2.86 2.53
N ASP A 305 4.49 -1.85 2.90
CA ASP A 305 3.17 -1.63 2.27
C ASP A 305 3.35 -0.92 0.91
N MET A 306 3.21 -1.69 -0.17
CA MET A 306 3.14 -1.14 -1.53
C MET A 306 1.82 -0.40 -1.71
N ARG A 307 1.90 0.94 -1.78
CA ARG A 307 0.74 1.82 -1.92
C ARG A 307 0.61 2.35 -3.33
N LEU A 308 -0.61 2.75 -3.66
CA LEU A 308 -0.93 3.40 -4.91
C LEU A 308 -0.66 4.90 -4.81
N TYR A 309 0.09 5.43 -5.75
CA TYR A 309 0.43 6.83 -5.87
C TYR A 309 0.03 7.36 -7.24
N THR A 310 -0.31 8.64 -7.30
CA THR A 310 -0.50 9.38 -8.55
C THR A 310 0.41 10.60 -8.57
N GLY A 311 0.95 10.93 -9.74
CA GLY A 311 1.73 12.13 -9.95
C GLY A 311 1.64 12.64 -11.39
N VAL A 312 1.71 13.95 -11.57
CA VAL A 312 1.70 14.55 -12.90
C VAL A 312 3.03 14.30 -13.59
N LEU A 313 2.98 13.76 -14.80
CA LEU A 313 4.16 13.49 -15.60
C LEU A 313 4.54 14.75 -16.40
N ASP A 314 5.38 15.60 -15.80
CA ASP A 314 5.92 16.79 -16.46
C ASP A 314 7.22 16.48 -17.25
N THR A 315 7.81 17.48 -17.88
CA THR A 315 9.07 17.43 -18.65
C THR A 315 10.32 17.02 -17.84
N GLY A 316 10.23 17.04 -16.50
CA GLY A 316 11.29 16.63 -15.59
C GLY A 316 11.48 15.10 -15.45
N ASP A 317 12.48 14.72 -14.67
CA ASP A 317 12.76 13.36 -14.22
C ASP A 317 12.21 13.07 -12.82
N GLN A 318 11.75 14.09 -12.11
CA GLN A 318 11.12 13.98 -10.80
C GLN A 318 9.59 14.03 -10.92
N VAL A 319 8.93 13.06 -10.30
CA VAL A 319 7.47 12.98 -10.18
C VAL A 319 7.08 13.21 -8.72
N ALA A 320 6.45 14.35 -8.45
CA ALA A 320 5.81 14.62 -7.17
C ALA A 320 4.54 13.76 -7.09
N ALA A 321 4.50 12.88 -6.12
CA ALA A 321 3.50 11.82 -6.00
C ALA A 321 2.69 11.96 -4.72
N ARG A 322 1.38 11.75 -4.83
CA ARG A 322 0.42 11.74 -3.71
C ARG A 322 -0.23 10.37 -3.59
N PRO A 323 -0.47 9.85 -2.37
CA PRO A 323 -1.09 8.54 -2.17
C PRO A 323 -2.57 8.59 -2.59
N VAL A 324 -3.05 7.56 -3.30
CA VAL A 324 -4.45 7.45 -3.75
C VAL A 324 -5.28 6.57 -2.83
N ASN A 325 -4.68 5.54 -2.24
CA ASN A 325 -5.38 4.54 -1.45
C ASN A 325 -5.15 4.70 0.07
N THR A 326 -6.12 4.25 0.87
CA THR A 326 -6.05 4.20 2.33
C THR A 326 -6.01 2.79 2.91
N ASN A 327 -6.20 1.75 2.09
CA ASN A 327 -6.04 0.37 2.51
C ASN A 327 -4.55 0.00 2.58
N ASN A 328 -4.20 -0.90 3.50
CA ASN A 328 -2.81 -1.32 3.72
C ASN A 328 -2.41 -2.56 2.90
N ASP A 329 -3.32 -3.05 2.06
CA ASP A 329 -3.07 -4.19 1.19
C ASP A 329 -2.17 -3.79 0.01
N VAL A 330 -1.41 -4.73 -0.53
CA VAL A 330 -0.53 -4.50 -1.70
C VAL A 330 -1.40 -4.18 -2.91
N ALA A 331 -1.40 -2.92 -3.35
CA ALA A 331 -2.14 -2.49 -4.55
C ALA A 331 -1.40 -2.94 -5.82
N GLN A 332 -2.17 -3.36 -6.84
CA GLN A 332 -1.72 -3.88 -8.12
C GLN A 332 -2.72 -3.48 -9.21
N ASN A 333 -2.23 -3.40 -10.45
CA ASN A 333 -3.03 -3.15 -11.66
C ASN A 333 -4.06 -2.00 -11.51
N PRO A 334 -3.60 -0.75 -11.36
CA PRO A 334 -4.52 0.38 -11.39
C PRO A 334 -5.21 0.50 -12.75
N MET A 335 -6.51 0.79 -12.72
CA MET A 335 -7.38 0.91 -13.89
C MET A 335 -8.20 2.19 -13.77
N LYS A 336 -8.42 2.91 -14.87
CA LYS A 336 -9.26 4.10 -14.91
C LYS A 336 -10.67 3.71 -15.31
N ILE A 337 -11.65 3.99 -14.46
CA ILE A 337 -13.07 3.75 -14.80
C ILE A 337 -13.74 4.99 -15.41
N ASN A 338 -13.38 6.18 -14.95
CA ASN A 338 -13.86 7.46 -15.49
C ASN A 338 -12.82 8.58 -15.25
N GLU A 339 -13.11 9.82 -15.68
CA GLU A 339 -12.17 10.97 -15.59
C GLU A 339 -11.69 11.29 -14.18
N GLY A 340 -12.40 10.85 -13.13
CA GLY A 340 -12.07 11.16 -11.74
C GLY A 340 -11.94 9.93 -10.84
N SER A 341 -11.98 8.70 -11.36
CA SER A 341 -12.06 7.51 -10.52
C SER A 341 -11.13 6.39 -11.01
N LEU A 342 -10.52 5.74 -10.02
CA LEU A 342 -9.57 4.65 -10.23
C LEU A 342 -10.05 3.41 -9.49
N LEU A 343 -9.81 2.26 -10.12
CA LEU A 343 -9.96 0.93 -9.53
C LEU A 343 -8.59 0.28 -9.44
N TRP A 344 -8.40 -0.63 -8.50
CA TRP A 344 -7.20 -1.47 -8.43
C TRP A 344 -7.51 -2.78 -7.72
N ILE A 345 -6.64 -3.75 -7.94
CA ILE A 345 -6.68 -5.02 -7.22
C ILE A 345 -5.72 -4.92 -6.04
N SER A 346 -6.14 -5.38 -4.88
CA SER A 346 -5.29 -5.45 -3.69
C SER A 346 -5.21 -6.88 -3.17
N PHE A 347 -4.01 -7.28 -2.71
CA PHE A 347 -3.80 -8.57 -2.07
C PHE A 347 -3.64 -8.40 -0.55
N ASP A 348 -4.52 -9.03 0.22
CA ASP A 348 -4.54 -8.93 1.70
C ASP A 348 -3.73 -10.03 2.42
N GLY A 349 -3.08 -10.91 1.66
CA GLY A 349 -2.34 -12.08 2.17
C GLY A 349 -3.04 -13.41 1.92
N ASP A 350 -4.37 -13.42 1.77
CA ASP A 350 -5.16 -14.62 1.51
C ASP A 350 -5.97 -14.51 0.20
N TYR A 351 -6.52 -13.32 -0.10
CA TYR A 351 -7.39 -13.07 -1.25
C TYR A 351 -7.02 -11.77 -1.97
N TYR A 352 -7.35 -11.73 -3.26
CA TYR A 352 -7.38 -10.54 -4.09
C TYR A 352 -8.76 -9.89 -4.00
N LYS A 353 -8.78 -8.60 -3.71
CA LYS A 353 -9.99 -7.77 -3.57
C LYS A 353 -9.96 -6.61 -4.53
N LEU A 354 -11.14 -6.19 -4.98
CA LEU A 354 -11.29 -5.00 -5.82
C LEU A 354 -11.55 -3.79 -4.92
N TYR A 355 -10.77 -2.73 -5.14
CA TYR A 355 -11.00 -1.44 -4.50
C TYR A 355 -11.07 -0.33 -5.53
N GLY A 356 -11.60 0.81 -5.11
CA GLY A 356 -11.57 2.04 -5.89
C GLY A 356 -11.54 3.30 -5.04
N ALA A 357 -11.20 4.41 -5.69
CA ALA A 357 -11.25 5.75 -5.12
C ALA A 357 -11.65 6.75 -6.20
N SER A 358 -12.33 7.81 -5.78
CA SER A 358 -12.82 8.87 -6.67
C SER A 358 -12.40 10.25 -6.17
N GLN A 359 -12.27 11.18 -7.12
CA GLN A 359 -12.07 12.60 -6.86
C GLN A 359 -13.39 13.37 -6.64
N ASP A 360 -14.53 12.72 -6.89
CA ASP A 360 -15.86 13.32 -6.70
C ASP A 360 -16.11 13.74 -5.24
N ASP A 361 -16.68 14.93 -5.05
CA ASP A 361 -16.90 15.54 -3.74
C ASP A 361 -17.95 14.79 -2.90
N GLN A 362 -18.98 14.22 -3.55
CA GLN A 362 -19.98 13.40 -2.89
C GLN A 362 -19.34 12.09 -2.42
N VAL A 363 -18.62 11.39 -3.29
CA VAL A 363 -17.92 10.14 -2.95
C VAL A 363 -16.91 10.37 -1.82
N LYS A 364 -16.12 11.45 -1.86
CA LYS A 364 -15.23 11.84 -0.76
C LYS A 364 -15.98 12.01 0.55
N ALA A 365 -17.07 12.77 0.57
CA ALA A 365 -17.87 13.00 1.78
C ALA A 365 -18.51 11.72 2.33
N GLU A 366 -18.93 10.81 1.46
CA GLU A 366 -19.52 9.53 1.87
C GLU A 366 -18.46 8.55 2.40
N SER A 367 -17.28 8.50 1.78
CA SER A 367 -16.21 7.59 2.15
C SER A 367 -15.69 7.79 3.60
N VAL A 368 -15.81 9.01 4.13
CA VAL A 368 -15.39 9.37 5.50
C VAL A 368 -16.36 8.83 6.58
N LYS A 369 -17.56 8.37 6.20
CA LYS A 369 -18.50 7.76 7.14
C LYS A 369 -17.91 6.44 7.66
N LEU A 370 -17.99 6.24 8.98
CA LEU A 370 -17.48 5.02 9.62
C LEU A 370 -18.32 3.80 9.24
N SER A 371 -17.66 2.79 8.68
CA SER A 371 -18.24 1.46 8.40
C SER A 371 -18.11 0.53 9.62
N ALA A 372 -18.85 -0.58 9.65
CA ALA A 372 -18.69 -1.60 10.69
C ALA A 372 -17.28 -2.23 10.70
N GLU A 373 -16.64 -2.29 9.54
CA GLU A 373 -15.27 -2.76 9.37
C GLU A 373 -14.28 -1.80 10.02
N ASP A 374 -14.47 -0.49 9.89
CA ASP A 374 -13.61 0.52 10.52
C ASP A 374 -13.54 0.31 12.05
N TRP A 375 -14.69 0.04 12.70
CA TRP A 375 -14.74 -0.25 14.14
C TRP A 375 -13.92 -1.49 14.52
N LYS A 376 -13.97 -2.54 13.68
CA LYS A 376 -13.25 -3.80 13.88
C LYS A 376 -11.75 -3.62 13.66
N VAL A 377 -11.35 -2.99 12.57
CA VAL A 377 -9.94 -2.76 12.20
C VAL A 377 -9.29 -1.82 13.22
N SER A 378 -9.95 -0.74 13.64
CA SER A 378 -9.42 0.15 14.69
C SER A 378 -9.22 -0.58 16.03
N ALA A 379 -10.07 -1.57 16.36
CA ALA A 379 -9.92 -2.34 17.59
C ALA A 379 -8.70 -3.27 17.50
N TYR A 380 -8.56 -3.94 16.36
CA TYR A 380 -7.41 -4.78 16.05
C TYR A 380 -6.10 -3.96 16.08
N ASN A 381 -6.04 -2.83 15.38
CA ASN A 381 -4.87 -1.94 15.35
C ASN A 381 -4.52 -1.40 16.73
N SER A 382 -5.52 -1.00 17.52
CA SER A 382 -5.30 -0.55 18.91
C SER A 382 -4.69 -1.66 19.77
N PHE A 383 -5.17 -2.89 19.62
CA PHE A 383 -4.63 -4.03 20.34
C PHE A 383 -3.20 -4.38 19.90
N LEU A 384 -2.93 -4.31 18.59
CA LEU A 384 -1.58 -4.50 18.04
C LEU A 384 -0.59 -3.45 18.54
N MET A 385 -0.98 -2.17 18.59
CA MET A 385 -0.11 -1.12 19.14
C MET A 385 0.12 -1.30 20.65
N LEU A 386 -0.85 -1.83 21.40
CA LEU A 386 -0.57 -2.25 22.79
C LEU A 386 0.42 -3.41 22.85
N PHE A 387 0.39 -4.32 21.88
CA PHE A 387 1.34 -5.43 21.82
C PHE A 387 2.77 -4.94 21.53
N SER A 388 2.96 -3.93 20.66
CA SER A 388 4.27 -3.29 20.46
C SER A 388 4.82 -2.69 21.77
N SER A 389 3.94 -2.24 22.65
CA SER A 389 4.27 -1.75 23.99
C SER A 389 4.79 -2.85 24.95
N MET A 390 4.60 -4.14 24.65
CA MET A 390 5.21 -5.22 25.44
C MET A 390 6.73 -5.28 25.26
N VAL A 391 7.25 -4.91 24.08
CA VAL A 391 8.69 -4.79 23.85
C VAL A 391 9.27 -3.72 24.78
N THR A 392 8.55 -2.61 24.95
CA THR A 392 8.89 -1.57 25.92
C THR A 392 8.95 -2.10 27.35
N LEU A 393 8.03 -2.99 27.77
CA LEU A 393 8.08 -3.59 29.11
C LEU A 393 9.38 -4.38 29.31
N LEU A 394 9.79 -5.16 28.31
CA LEU A 394 11.04 -5.95 28.35
C LEU A 394 12.27 -5.04 28.42
N THR A 395 12.33 -4.00 27.59
CA THR A 395 13.45 -3.06 27.60
C THR A 395 13.48 -2.20 28.86
N SER A 396 12.34 -1.92 29.48
CA SER A 396 12.25 -1.09 30.69
C SER A 396 12.71 -1.82 31.97
N PHE A 397 13.05 -3.11 31.91
CA PHE A 397 13.49 -3.86 33.10
C PHE A 397 14.72 -3.23 33.78
N TYR A 398 15.61 -2.60 33.01
CA TYR A 398 16.79 -1.94 33.59
C TYR A 398 16.43 -0.71 34.44
N TRP A 399 15.24 -0.11 34.27
CA TRP A 399 14.79 1.04 35.07
C TRP A 399 14.57 0.68 36.53
N TYR A 400 14.16 -0.56 36.79
CA TYR A 400 13.89 -1.05 38.13
C TYR A 400 15.18 -1.32 38.92
N LEU A 401 16.27 -1.69 38.22
CA LEU A 401 17.50 -2.20 38.85
C LEU A 401 18.12 -1.23 39.88
N PRO A 402 18.28 0.08 39.61
CA PRO A 402 18.92 0.99 40.57
C PRO A 402 18.11 1.15 41.87
N SER A 403 16.78 1.28 41.75
CA SER A 403 15.90 1.39 42.90
C SER A 403 15.82 0.10 43.71
N LEU A 404 15.80 -1.06 43.04
CA LEU A 404 15.87 -2.37 43.71
C LEU A 404 17.21 -2.58 44.40
N THR A 405 18.31 -2.17 43.76
CA THR A 405 19.65 -2.24 44.34
C THR A 405 19.72 -1.43 45.64
N LEU A 406 19.18 -0.21 45.65
CA LEU A 406 19.10 0.60 46.86
C LEU A 406 18.29 -0.10 47.96
N LEU A 407 17.11 -0.63 47.64
CA LEU A 407 16.25 -1.32 48.62
C LEU A 407 16.94 -2.55 49.21
N ILE A 408 17.56 -3.39 48.38
CA ILE A 408 18.27 -4.60 48.81
C ILE A 408 19.48 -4.23 49.68
N LEU A 409 20.30 -3.26 49.27
CA LEU A 409 21.45 -2.82 50.05
C LEU A 409 21.04 -2.27 51.41
N LEU A 410 20.01 -1.42 51.47
CA LEU A 410 19.52 -0.88 52.73
C LEU A 410 18.87 -1.94 53.61
N TYR A 411 18.19 -2.92 53.03
CA TYR A 411 17.62 -4.04 53.79
C TYR A 411 18.71 -4.87 54.47
N ILE A 412 19.83 -5.13 53.79
CA ILE A 412 20.98 -5.86 54.34
C ILE A 412 21.73 -5.01 55.37
N LEU A 413 22.02 -3.74 55.06
CA LEU A 413 22.89 -2.90 55.87
C LEU A 413 22.18 -2.24 57.06
N LYS A 414 20.87 -1.96 56.95
CA LYS A 414 20.06 -1.25 57.94
C LYS A 414 18.60 -1.75 57.96
N PRO A 415 18.36 -3.02 58.37
CA PRO A 415 17.03 -3.64 58.33
C PRO A 415 15.98 -2.88 59.16
N ASN A 416 16.37 -2.26 60.27
CA ASN A 416 15.49 -1.49 61.17
C ASN A 416 14.75 -0.34 60.47
N ILE A 417 15.18 0.08 59.27
CA ILE A 417 14.52 1.10 58.47
C ILE A 417 13.23 0.56 57.83
N PHE A 418 13.08 -0.76 57.70
CA PHE A 418 11.93 -1.42 57.06
C PHE A 418 10.86 -1.90 58.04
N GLU A 419 11.09 -1.76 59.35
CA GLU A 419 10.16 -2.21 60.41
C GLU A 419 9.07 -1.19 60.75
N LYS A 420 9.00 -0.06 60.03
CA LYS A 420 7.96 0.96 60.22
C LYS A 420 6.81 0.73 59.25
N ASP A 421 5.59 0.77 59.75
CA ASP A 421 4.36 0.61 58.95
C ASP A 421 4.03 1.84 58.09
N ASP A 422 4.65 3.00 58.37
CA ASP A 422 4.44 4.24 57.62
C ASP A 422 5.42 4.43 56.44
N ILE A 423 5.02 5.26 55.48
CA ILE A 423 5.84 5.63 54.31
C ILE A 423 7.18 6.22 54.78
N ASN A 424 8.27 5.56 54.40
CA ASN A 424 9.62 5.95 54.81
C ASN A 424 10.36 6.77 53.74
N TRP A 425 11.37 7.53 54.14
CA TRP A 425 12.24 8.28 53.22
C TRP A 425 12.92 7.37 52.17
N VAL A 426 13.19 6.11 52.53
CA VAL A 426 13.74 5.10 51.61
C VAL A 426 12.82 4.85 50.44
N GLU A 427 11.51 4.82 50.67
CA GLU A 427 10.54 4.66 49.60
C GLU A 427 10.55 5.85 48.65
N TYR A 428 10.54 7.08 49.18
CA TYR A 428 10.68 8.28 48.35
C TYR A 428 12.00 8.31 47.56
N ALA A 429 13.11 7.91 48.18
CA ALA A 429 14.41 7.85 47.52
C ALA A 429 14.42 6.81 46.38
N SER A 430 13.87 5.61 46.62
CA SER A 430 13.75 4.56 45.61
C SER A 430 12.81 4.97 44.45
N ILE A 431 11.69 5.62 44.76
CA ILE A 431 10.77 6.17 43.74
C ILE A 431 11.48 7.25 42.91
N LEU A 432 12.20 8.17 43.55
CA LEU A 432 12.92 9.24 42.86
C LEU A 432 13.98 8.68 41.90
N ILE A 433 14.77 7.71 42.34
CA ILE A 433 15.77 7.04 41.50
C ILE A 433 15.09 6.40 40.29
N PHE A 434 13.94 5.74 40.50
CA PHE A 434 13.20 5.10 39.41
C PHE A 434 12.70 6.13 38.39
N ILE A 435 12.14 7.26 38.84
CA ILE A 435 11.64 8.34 37.97
C ILE A 435 12.74 8.89 37.05
N LEU A 436 14.00 8.93 37.51
CA LEU A 436 15.12 9.42 36.72
C LEU A 436 15.51 8.48 35.57
N MET A 437 15.24 7.18 35.69
CA MET A 437 15.69 6.18 34.72
C MET A 437 15.03 6.34 33.33
N PRO A 438 13.70 6.52 33.18
CA PRO A 438 13.06 6.76 31.89
C PRO A 438 13.65 7.92 31.09
N PHE A 439 14.16 8.97 31.75
CA PHE A 439 14.78 10.10 31.05
C PHE A 439 16.04 9.69 30.27
N THR A 440 16.74 8.63 30.70
CA THR A 440 17.91 8.10 29.98
C THR A 440 17.53 7.39 28.67
N TYR A 441 16.28 6.93 28.55
CA TYR A 441 15.76 6.22 27.38
C TYR A 441 15.00 7.14 26.42
N MET A 442 14.68 8.37 26.82
CA MET A 442 13.77 9.28 26.11
C MET A 442 14.15 9.47 24.63
N ASN A 443 15.44 9.66 24.32
CA ASN A 443 15.90 9.86 22.94
C ASN A 443 15.77 8.61 22.06
N GLN A 444 15.80 7.41 22.66
CA GLN A 444 15.58 6.16 21.94
C GLN A 444 14.09 5.87 21.77
N ALA A 445 13.29 6.16 22.80
CA ALA A 445 11.85 5.98 22.78
C ALA A 445 11.12 6.96 21.87
N MET A 446 11.55 8.22 21.86
CA MET A 446 10.93 9.31 21.09
C MET A 446 11.82 9.64 19.89
N ASN A 447 11.99 8.63 19.05
CA ASN A 447 12.67 8.71 17.76
C ASN A 447 11.72 9.36 16.71
N PRO A 448 12.15 9.53 15.44
CA PRO A 448 11.28 10.05 14.39
C PRO A 448 9.94 9.32 14.24
N TYR A 449 9.92 7.97 14.40
CA TYR A 449 8.70 7.16 14.35
C TYR A 449 7.66 7.62 15.39
N PHE A 450 8.10 7.87 16.63
CA PHE A 450 7.20 8.38 17.67
C PHE A 450 6.54 9.69 17.25
N TYR A 451 7.28 10.62 16.65
CA TYR A 451 6.73 11.93 16.26
C TYR A 451 5.81 11.88 15.05
N GLU A 452 5.88 10.83 14.25
CA GLU A 452 4.98 10.59 13.11
C GLU A 452 3.68 9.91 13.53
N MET A 453 3.79 8.89 14.40
CA MET A 453 2.64 8.07 14.80
C MET A 453 1.88 8.59 16.01
N ALA A 454 2.57 9.30 16.92
CA ALA A 454 1.94 9.82 18.12
C ALA A 454 0.97 10.97 17.78
N PRO A 455 -0.13 11.09 18.52
CA PRO A 455 -1.08 12.18 18.31
C PRO A 455 -0.44 13.53 18.59
N PHE A 456 -0.95 14.59 17.96
CA PHE A 456 -0.36 15.94 18.03
C PHE A 456 -0.15 16.46 19.47
N TYR A 457 -0.99 16.05 20.42
CA TYR A 457 -0.87 16.43 21.83
C TYR A 457 0.32 15.75 22.55
N TYR A 458 0.98 14.78 21.92
CA TYR A 458 2.22 14.14 22.38
C TYR A 458 3.48 14.58 21.62
N THR A 459 3.36 15.39 20.56
CA THR A 459 4.48 15.71 19.66
C THR A 459 4.95 17.18 19.70
N PHE A 460 4.48 17.97 20.68
CA PHE A 460 4.95 19.35 20.86
C PHE A 460 6.40 19.42 21.36
N LYS A 461 7.04 20.59 21.24
CA LYS A 461 8.43 20.79 21.67
C LYS A 461 8.62 20.45 23.16
N TYR A 462 9.57 19.56 23.46
CA TYR A 462 9.84 19.02 24.80
C TYR A 462 8.73 18.12 25.38
N SER A 463 7.81 17.63 24.54
CA SER A 463 6.72 16.75 24.96
C SER A 463 7.22 15.55 25.76
N GLY A 464 8.36 14.96 25.39
CA GLY A 464 8.91 13.82 26.10
C GLY A 464 9.16 14.05 27.58
N THR A 465 9.82 15.15 27.91
CA THR A 465 10.07 15.51 29.31
C THR A 465 8.77 15.79 30.05
N VAL A 466 7.84 16.51 29.41
CA VAL A 466 6.54 16.85 30.00
C VAL A 466 5.70 15.60 30.27
N LEU A 467 5.66 14.65 29.33
CA LEU A 467 4.92 13.39 29.46
C LEU A 467 5.45 12.55 30.61
N LEU A 468 6.77 12.37 30.72
CA LEU A 468 7.38 11.61 31.84
C LEU A 468 7.07 12.26 33.20
N ILE A 469 7.05 13.59 33.28
CA ILE A 469 6.69 14.33 34.50
C ILE A 469 5.21 14.10 34.83
N ILE A 470 4.31 14.23 33.86
CA ILE A 470 2.86 14.01 34.06
C ILE A 470 2.61 12.57 34.54
N ILE A 471 3.21 11.57 33.88
CA ILE A 471 3.09 10.17 34.28
C ILE A 471 3.61 9.97 35.72
N SER A 472 4.72 10.60 36.08
CA SER A 472 5.26 10.53 37.45
C SER A 472 4.29 11.11 38.48
N ILE A 473 3.72 12.28 38.20
CA ILE A 473 2.78 12.95 39.09
C ILE A 473 1.50 12.12 39.25
N LEU A 474 0.92 11.64 38.15
CA LEU A 474 -0.28 10.80 38.18
C LEU A 474 -0.03 9.49 38.94
N SER A 475 1.12 8.86 38.72
CA SER A 475 1.53 7.66 39.43
C SER A 475 1.68 7.92 40.93
N ALA A 476 2.25 9.07 41.32
CA ALA A 476 2.38 9.45 42.73
C ALA A 476 1.02 9.70 43.39
N VAL A 477 0.07 10.30 42.67
CA VAL A 477 -1.30 10.51 43.17
C VAL A 477 -2.01 9.18 43.39
N ILE A 478 -1.98 8.27 42.40
CA ILE A 478 -2.59 6.93 42.52
C ILE A 478 -1.89 6.09 43.59
N TRP A 479 -0.56 6.16 43.66
CA TRP A 479 0.21 5.52 44.73
C TRP A 479 -0.22 6.02 46.10
N LYS A 480 -0.33 7.34 46.30
CA LYS A 480 -0.71 7.92 47.60
C LYS A 480 -2.14 7.57 48.03
N ILE A 481 -3.08 7.46 47.09
CA ILE A 481 -4.49 7.16 47.38
C ILE A 481 -4.73 5.65 47.53
N GLY A 482 -4.05 4.85 46.70
CA GLY A 482 -4.27 3.41 46.56
C GLY A 482 -3.35 2.54 47.42
N ARG A 483 -2.21 3.06 47.90
CA ARG A 483 -1.30 2.34 48.79
C ARG A 483 -2.04 1.93 50.07
N HIS A 484 -2.01 0.65 50.38
CA HIS A 484 -2.53 0.14 51.65
C HIS A 484 -1.56 0.50 52.80
N PRO A 485 -2.05 0.96 53.96
CA PRO A 485 -1.19 1.26 55.12
C PRO A 485 -0.30 0.08 55.51
N ASP A 486 -0.85 -1.13 55.54
CA ASP A 486 -0.12 -2.36 55.92
C ASP A 486 0.91 -2.84 54.87
N TRP A 487 1.10 -2.13 53.75
CA TRP A 487 2.15 -2.49 52.80
C TRP A 487 3.51 -2.03 53.32
N GLY A 488 4.47 -2.95 53.38
CA GLY A 488 5.86 -2.60 53.65
C GLY A 488 6.48 -1.77 52.52
N THR A 489 7.65 -1.17 52.78
CA THR A 489 8.40 -0.30 51.86
C THR A 489 8.57 -0.92 50.46
N PHE A 490 8.92 -2.21 50.37
CA PHE A 490 9.06 -2.90 49.08
C PHE A 490 7.75 -2.88 48.30
N ALA A 491 6.67 -3.32 48.93
CA ALA A 491 5.39 -3.51 48.26
C ALA A 491 4.85 -2.22 47.65
N GLY A 492 4.97 -1.08 48.34
CA GLY A 492 4.48 0.16 47.75
C GLY A 492 5.46 0.90 46.84
N VAL A 493 6.78 0.68 46.94
CA VAL A 493 7.70 1.07 45.85
C VAL A 493 7.35 0.29 44.57
N PHE A 494 7.16 -1.03 44.67
CA PHE A 494 6.71 -1.85 43.54
C PHE A 494 5.36 -1.41 43.01
N TYR A 495 4.42 -1.01 43.88
CA TYR A 495 3.13 -0.47 43.46
C TYR A 495 3.29 0.82 42.65
N TYR A 496 4.13 1.76 43.09
CA TYR A 496 4.42 2.97 42.31
C TYR A 496 5.00 2.62 40.94
N MET A 497 6.02 1.75 40.91
CA MET A 497 6.67 1.32 39.67
C MET A 497 5.69 0.65 38.72
N LEU A 498 4.83 -0.24 39.22
CA LEU A 498 3.79 -0.91 38.44
C LEU A 498 2.81 0.11 37.84
N VAL A 499 2.30 1.04 38.64
CA VAL A 499 1.38 2.09 38.18
C VAL A 499 2.04 2.94 37.11
N TYR A 500 3.27 3.41 37.34
CA TYR A 500 4.05 4.19 36.38
C TYR A 500 4.23 3.45 35.06
N MET A 501 4.57 2.17 35.12
CA MET A 501 4.86 1.37 33.94
C MET A 501 3.60 1.07 33.14
N LEU A 502 2.46 0.86 33.81
CA LEU A 502 1.18 0.74 33.13
C LEU A 502 0.82 2.05 32.43
N PHE A 503 1.01 3.21 33.07
CA PHE A 503 0.85 4.49 32.38
C PHE A 503 1.74 4.59 31.15
N TYR A 504 3.04 4.32 31.32
CA TYR A 504 4.02 4.40 30.25
C TYR A 504 3.65 3.51 29.06
N ILE A 505 3.24 2.26 29.32
CA ILE A 505 2.87 1.26 28.31
C ILE A 505 1.59 1.64 27.57
N PHE A 506 0.60 2.21 28.25
CA PHE A 506 -0.67 2.61 27.60
C PHE A 506 -0.62 4.00 26.97
N SER A 507 0.36 4.84 27.33
CA SER A 507 0.47 6.21 26.79
C SER A 507 1.61 6.37 25.78
N VAL A 508 2.83 5.96 26.10
CA VAL A 508 4.01 6.17 25.25
C VAL A 508 4.33 4.90 24.46
N GLY A 509 4.25 3.74 25.12
CA GLY A 509 4.48 2.41 24.55
C GLY A 509 3.96 2.19 23.13
N PRO A 510 2.70 2.58 22.80
CA PRO A 510 2.09 2.25 21.51
C PRO A 510 2.81 2.91 20.33
N TYR A 511 3.64 3.91 20.60
CA TYR A 511 4.30 4.76 19.61
C TYR A 511 5.83 4.62 19.61
N ILE A 512 6.41 3.72 20.41
CA ILE A 512 7.88 3.59 20.54
C ILE A 512 8.45 2.60 19.53
N PHE A 513 7.76 1.49 19.31
CA PHE A 513 8.21 0.42 18.44
C PHE A 513 7.30 0.31 17.23
N ASN A 514 7.96 0.21 16.08
CA ASN A 514 7.34 -0.32 14.90
C ASN A 514 7.50 -1.84 14.92
N LEU A 515 6.40 -2.59 14.88
CA LEU A 515 6.41 -4.05 14.69
C LEU A 515 6.20 -4.43 13.21
N PHE A 516 6.15 -3.44 12.31
CA PHE A 516 5.93 -3.60 10.87
C PHE A 516 7.18 -3.19 10.08
#